data_AF-A0A1I8JBE5-F1
#
_entry.id   AF-A0A1I8JBE5-F1
#
_cell.length_a   1.000
_cell.length_b   1.000
_cell.length_c   1.000
_cell.angle_alpha   90.00
_cell.angle_beta   90.00
_cell.angle_gamma   90.00
#
_symmetry.space_group_name_H-M   'P 1'
#
loop_
_entity.id
_entity.type
_entity.pdbx_description
1 polymer ?
#
loop_
_entity_poly.entity_id
_entity_poly.type
_entity_poly.pdbx_seq_one_letter_code
_entity_poly.pdbx_strand_id
1 'polypeptide(L)'
;AGERQSSSLFVWRKPCLAAAPRPFVPHAEATETVELRYRDVLKAESSGSPGMTEGAKAAYMASFFEREGVRLDKVEENPGLRFVAKIFLNSLWGKFCQRDDLTSTEIVDSYEAWLQRLTDPSIKFKSCEPVGESFMMLEYKPRFGGASERAFKYANVPIGVFTTSHAPLRLYEALEGLGPESFTPIPIRKVVYRCSPGEYEPPGGSSLGQWTDEVPAGCRMVQFTTGAPSSTAMWWRSP
;
A
#
# COMPACT_ATOMS: atom_id res chain seq x y z
N ALA A 1 -43.19 -5.57 -1.94
CA ALA A 1 -42.00 -5.71 -2.80
C ALA A 1 -40.84 -5.09 -2.05
N GLY A 2 -39.89 -5.90 -1.57
CA GLY A 2 -38.82 -5.44 -0.69
C GLY A 2 -37.74 -4.72 -1.49
N GLU A 3 -37.53 -3.43 -1.19
CA GLU A 3 -36.34 -2.70 -1.63
C GLU A 3 -35.10 -3.41 -1.10
N ARG A 4 -34.28 -3.96 -2.02
CA ARG A 4 -32.89 -4.28 -1.71
C ARG A 4 -32.14 -2.95 -1.71
N GLN A 5 -32.02 -2.32 -0.54
CA GLN A 5 -30.97 -1.33 -0.32
C GLN A 5 -29.65 -2.10 -0.23
N SER A 6 -28.87 -2.10 -1.30
CA SER A 6 -27.53 -2.70 -1.31
C SER A 6 -26.55 -1.62 -0.87
N SER A 7 -26.05 -1.76 0.35
CA SER A 7 -25.03 -0.88 0.93
C SER A 7 -23.69 -1.61 0.85
N SER A 8 -23.04 -1.51 -0.31
CA SER A 8 -21.77 -2.17 -0.56
C SER A 8 -20.62 -1.25 -0.10
N LEU A 9 -19.70 -1.78 0.72
CA LEU A 9 -18.47 -1.08 1.09
C LEU A 9 -17.37 -1.55 0.15
N PHE A 10 -16.97 -0.70 -0.79
CA PHE A 10 -15.84 -1.03 -1.64
C PHE A 10 -14.57 -0.35 -1.14
N VAL A 11 -13.55 -1.18 -0.93
CA VAL A 11 -12.20 -0.72 -0.66
C VAL A 11 -11.34 -1.06 -1.85
N TRP A 12 -10.70 -0.02 -2.36
CA TRP A 12 -9.58 -0.22 -3.23
C TRP A 12 -8.40 -0.70 -2.39
N ARG A 13 -8.12 -2.01 -2.44
CA ARG A 13 -6.87 -2.53 -1.90
C ARG A 13 -5.77 -2.06 -2.84
N LYS A 14 -4.88 -1.19 -2.33
CA LYS A 14 -3.62 -0.77 -2.96
C LYS A 14 -3.10 -1.85 -3.92
N PRO A 15 -3.26 -1.64 -5.22
CA PRO A 15 -2.53 -2.34 -6.23
C PRO A 15 -1.14 -1.73 -6.28
N CYS A 16 -0.15 -2.60 -6.42
CA CYS A 16 1.07 -2.22 -7.08
C CYS A 16 0.66 -1.57 -8.39
N LEU A 17 1.05 -0.31 -8.59
CA LEU A 17 0.98 0.29 -9.90
C LEU A 17 2.03 -0.41 -10.77
N ALA A 18 1.69 -1.60 -11.26
CA ALA A 18 2.07 -2.04 -12.59
C ALA A 18 0.98 -1.55 -13.56
N ALA A 19 0.64 -0.25 -13.52
CA ALA A 19 0.11 0.34 -14.73
C ALA A 19 1.24 0.17 -15.76
N ALA A 20 0.96 -0.41 -16.91
CA ALA A 20 1.90 -0.43 -18.01
C ALA A 20 1.95 0.98 -18.62
N PRO A 21 2.97 1.83 -18.35
CA PRO A 21 3.33 2.82 -19.33
C PRO A 21 3.98 2.06 -20.49
N ARG A 22 3.57 2.40 -21.72
CA ARG A 22 4.37 2.11 -22.91
C ARG A 22 5.83 2.50 -22.62
N PRO A 23 6.82 1.71 -23.06
CA PRO A 23 8.13 1.66 -22.43
C PRO A 23 8.89 2.96 -22.69
N PHE A 24 9.11 3.72 -21.62
CA PHE A 24 10.30 4.55 -21.52
C PHE A 24 10.95 4.22 -20.18
N VAL A 25 11.73 3.14 -20.18
CA VAL A 25 12.42 2.60 -19.01
C VAL A 25 13.89 2.53 -19.40
N PRO A 26 14.74 3.49 -18.97
CA PRO A 26 16.17 3.39 -19.19
C PRO A 26 16.75 2.15 -18.48
N HIS A 27 17.78 1.56 -19.09
CA HIS A 27 18.33 0.21 -18.87
C HIS A 27 18.65 -0.24 -17.41
N ALA A 28 18.58 0.64 -16.41
CA ALA A 28 18.85 0.33 -15.00
C ALA A 28 17.61 -0.14 -14.20
N GLU A 29 16.39 0.03 -14.72
CA GLU A 29 15.11 -0.25 -14.03
C GLU A 29 14.55 -1.67 -14.26
N ALA A 30 15.28 -2.52 -14.99
CA ALA A 30 14.84 -3.88 -15.34
C ALA A 30 14.83 -4.86 -14.14
N THR A 31 15.69 -4.67 -13.14
CA THR A 31 15.74 -5.56 -11.96
C THR A 31 14.60 -5.30 -10.97
N GLU A 32 14.24 -4.03 -10.73
CA GLU A 32 13.15 -3.68 -9.80
C GLU A 32 11.78 -4.06 -10.37
N THR A 33 11.60 -3.95 -11.68
CA THR A 33 10.36 -4.38 -12.35
C THR A 33 10.18 -5.90 -12.33
N VAL A 34 11.27 -6.67 -12.40
CA VAL A 34 11.25 -8.14 -12.24
C VAL A 34 10.94 -8.54 -10.79
N GLU A 35 11.55 -7.89 -9.79
CA GLU A 35 11.23 -8.15 -8.37
C GLU A 35 9.79 -7.79 -8.01
N LEU A 36 9.27 -6.70 -8.56
CA LEU A 36 7.88 -6.27 -8.37
C LEU A 36 6.91 -7.31 -8.92
N ARG A 37 7.13 -7.77 -10.16
CA ARG A 37 6.32 -8.81 -10.79
C ARG A 37 6.34 -10.09 -9.97
N TYR A 38 7.49 -10.49 -9.43
CA TYR A 38 7.61 -11.68 -8.58
C TYR A 38 6.78 -11.56 -7.30
N ARG A 39 6.73 -10.39 -6.65
CA ARG A 39 5.96 -10.18 -5.41
C ARG A 39 4.45 -10.13 -5.66
N ASP A 40 4.01 -9.62 -6.82
CA ASP A 40 2.61 -9.68 -7.22
C ASP A 40 2.15 -11.10 -7.53
N VAL A 41 3.02 -11.93 -8.13
CA VAL A 41 2.79 -13.37 -8.30
C VAL A 41 2.62 -14.03 -6.94
N LEU A 42 3.56 -13.87 -6.00
CA LEU A 42 3.45 -14.46 -4.66
C LEU A 42 2.14 -14.09 -3.94
N LYS A 43 1.69 -12.84 -4.09
CA LYS A 43 0.42 -12.39 -3.55
C LYS A 43 -0.76 -13.08 -4.24
N ALA A 44 -0.76 -13.20 -5.56
CA ALA A 44 -1.83 -13.84 -6.34
C ALA A 44 -1.90 -15.34 -6.06
N GLU A 45 -0.76 -16.02 -6.04
CA GLU A 45 -0.65 -17.45 -5.72
C GLU A 45 -1.14 -17.76 -4.30
N SER A 46 -0.93 -16.84 -3.36
CA SER A 46 -1.37 -16.99 -1.96
C SER A 46 -2.81 -16.53 -1.70
N SER A 47 -3.54 -16.09 -2.74
CA SER A 47 -4.91 -15.53 -2.63
C SER A 47 -6.01 -16.56 -2.84
N GLY A 48 -5.71 -17.86 -2.84
CA GLY A 48 -6.73 -18.90 -2.88
C GLY A 48 -7.70 -18.82 -1.69
N SER A 49 -8.89 -19.42 -1.85
CA SER A 49 -9.90 -19.54 -0.79
C SER A 49 -10.16 -21.01 -0.43
N PRO A 50 -10.60 -21.30 0.81
CA PRO A 50 -10.92 -22.66 1.20
C PRO A 50 -12.18 -23.10 0.45
N GLY A 51 -12.05 -24.17 -0.34
CA GLY A 51 -13.14 -24.70 -1.17
C GLY A 51 -13.16 -24.21 -2.62
N MET A 52 -12.13 -23.47 -3.07
CA MET A 52 -12.01 -23.09 -4.48
C MET A 52 -11.83 -24.36 -5.35
N THR A 53 -12.76 -24.60 -6.27
CA THR A 53 -12.68 -25.75 -7.19
C THR A 53 -11.51 -25.60 -8.16
N GLU A 54 -10.97 -26.71 -8.64
CA GLU A 54 -9.86 -26.69 -9.63
C GLU A 54 -10.24 -25.91 -10.90
N GLY A 55 -11.50 -25.96 -11.32
CA GLY A 55 -12.00 -25.12 -12.42
C GLY A 55 -11.98 -23.62 -12.12
N ALA A 56 -12.32 -23.22 -10.89
CA ALA A 56 -12.25 -21.82 -10.47
C ALA A 56 -10.80 -21.33 -10.34
N LYS A 57 -9.87 -22.18 -9.88
CA LYS A 57 -8.44 -21.87 -9.87
C LYS A 57 -7.92 -21.68 -11.30
N ALA A 58 -8.25 -22.58 -12.22
CA ALA A 58 -7.86 -22.47 -13.63
C ALA A 58 -8.39 -21.20 -14.30
N ALA A 59 -9.66 -20.84 -14.04
CA ALA A 59 -10.25 -19.60 -14.52
C ALA A 59 -9.56 -18.35 -13.93
N TYR A 60 -9.18 -18.40 -12.65
CA TYR A 60 -8.41 -17.33 -12.02
C TYR A 60 -7.01 -17.19 -12.64
N MET A 61 -6.28 -18.29 -12.83
CA MET A 61 -4.96 -18.28 -13.47
C MET A 61 -5.03 -17.78 -14.92
N ALA A 62 -6.05 -18.17 -15.68
CA ALA A 62 -6.26 -17.70 -17.05
C ALA A 62 -6.56 -16.19 -17.11
N SER A 63 -7.48 -15.70 -16.26
CA SER A 63 -7.82 -14.27 -16.22
C SER A 63 -6.67 -13.40 -15.69
N PHE A 64 -5.84 -13.93 -14.79
CA PHE A 64 -4.62 -13.29 -14.35
C PHE A 64 -3.59 -13.20 -15.49
N PHE A 65 -3.38 -14.29 -16.23
CA PHE A 65 -2.46 -14.30 -17.37
C PHE A 65 -2.90 -13.35 -18.49
N GLU A 66 -4.19 -13.31 -18.82
CA GLU A 66 -4.71 -12.41 -19.86
C GLU A 66 -4.47 -10.93 -19.54
N ARG A 67 -4.57 -10.56 -18.25
CA ARG A 67 -4.44 -9.17 -17.79
C ARG A 67 -3.00 -8.75 -17.55
N GLU A 68 -2.26 -9.55 -16.79
CA GLU A 68 -0.92 -9.20 -16.31
C GLU A 68 0.18 -9.76 -17.23
N GLY A 69 -0.14 -10.69 -18.12
CA GLY A 69 0.81 -11.39 -18.98
C GLY A 69 1.73 -12.35 -18.21
N VAL A 70 1.42 -12.67 -16.95
CA VAL A 70 2.25 -13.50 -16.06
C VAL A 70 1.50 -14.78 -15.71
N ARG A 71 2.18 -15.92 -15.79
CA ARG A 71 1.62 -17.23 -15.43
C ARG A 71 1.81 -17.48 -13.95
N LEU A 72 0.76 -17.99 -13.30
CA LEU A 72 0.81 -18.46 -11.92
C LEU A 72 1.07 -19.96 -11.93
N ASP A 73 1.93 -20.45 -11.04
CA ASP A 73 2.24 -21.87 -10.95
C ASP A 73 1.19 -22.58 -10.08
N LYS A 74 0.72 -21.91 -9.03
CA LYS A 74 -0.30 -22.44 -8.12
C LYS A 74 -1.15 -21.36 -7.49
N VAL A 75 -2.36 -21.72 -7.08
CA VAL A 75 -3.26 -20.82 -6.33
C VAL A 75 -3.75 -21.57 -5.09
N GLU A 76 -3.17 -21.21 -3.96
CA GLU A 76 -3.39 -21.83 -2.66
C GLU A 76 -3.70 -20.75 -1.62
N GLU A 77 -4.51 -21.10 -0.63
CA GLU A 77 -4.74 -20.19 0.48
C GLU A 77 -3.50 -20.15 1.39
N ASN A 78 -2.84 -18.99 1.44
CA ASN A 78 -1.78 -18.76 2.42
C ASN A 78 -1.88 -17.33 2.98
N PRO A 79 -2.62 -17.13 4.10
CA PRO A 79 -2.87 -15.80 4.63
C PRO A 79 -1.57 -15.11 5.09
N GLY A 80 -0.61 -15.88 5.62
CA GLY A 80 0.68 -15.35 6.09
C GLY A 80 1.56 -14.85 4.95
N LEU A 81 1.78 -15.68 3.93
CA LEU A 81 2.59 -15.31 2.77
C LEU A 81 1.96 -14.15 2.00
N ARG A 82 0.62 -14.19 1.84
CA ARG A 82 -0.13 -13.09 1.23
C ARG A 82 0.03 -11.78 2.01
N PHE A 83 0.02 -11.85 3.34
CA PHE A 83 0.21 -10.67 4.19
C PHE A 83 1.61 -10.08 4.01
N VAL A 84 2.65 -10.93 4.02
CA VAL A 84 4.04 -10.53 3.82
C VAL A 84 4.24 -9.93 2.43
N ALA A 85 3.76 -10.59 1.37
CA ALA A 85 3.82 -10.07 0.01
C ALA A 85 3.12 -8.71 -0.09
N LYS A 86 1.95 -8.56 0.52
CA LYS A 86 1.22 -7.28 0.58
C LYS A 86 2.01 -6.20 1.31
N ILE A 87 2.71 -6.52 2.40
CA ILE A 87 3.55 -5.54 3.10
C ILE A 87 4.68 -5.07 2.19
N PHE A 88 5.43 -5.98 1.58
CA PHE A 88 6.55 -5.60 0.71
C PHE A 88 6.14 -4.67 -0.42
N LEU A 89 5.03 -5.01 -1.07
CA LEU A 89 4.44 -4.20 -2.13
C LEU A 89 4.03 -2.81 -1.66
N ASN A 90 3.45 -2.70 -0.47
CA ASN A 90 3.04 -1.41 0.10
C ASN A 90 4.23 -0.56 0.57
N SER A 91 5.26 -1.20 1.14
CA SER A 91 6.45 -0.56 1.69
C SER A 91 7.36 -0.04 0.58
N LEU A 92 7.39 -0.67 -0.60
CA LEU A 92 8.19 -0.22 -1.73
C LEU A 92 7.87 1.22 -2.13
N TRP A 93 6.59 1.57 -2.25
CA TRP A 93 6.18 2.94 -2.62
C TRP A 93 6.60 3.98 -1.58
N GLY A 94 6.57 3.61 -0.29
CA GLY A 94 7.07 4.47 0.78
C GLY A 94 8.60 4.63 0.73
N LYS A 95 9.31 3.62 0.24
CA LYS A 95 10.76 3.62 0.08
C LYS A 95 11.23 4.63 -0.97
N PHE A 96 10.51 4.74 -2.09
CA PHE A 96 10.81 5.72 -3.14
C PHE A 96 10.68 7.18 -2.66
N CYS A 97 9.77 7.45 -1.72
CA CYS A 97 9.57 8.76 -1.12
C CYS A 97 10.34 8.95 0.20
N GLN A 98 11.23 8.03 0.57
CA GLN A 98 11.92 8.12 1.86
C GLN A 98 12.87 9.31 1.85
N ARG A 99 12.67 10.21 2.83
CA ARG A 99 13.56 11.34 3.07
C ARG A 99 14.96 10.83 3.48
N ASP A 100 16.00 11.48 3.00
CA ASP A 100 17.40 11.12 3.19
C ASP A 100 18.02 11.70 4.48
N ASP A 101 17.50 12.81 5.00
CA ASP A 101 17.97 13.49 6.22
C ASP A 101 17.43 12.88 7.54
N LEU A 102 17.37 11.55 7.60
CA LEU A 102 16.87 10.87 8.79
C LEU A 102 17.78 11.15 9.98
N THR A 103 17.16 11.42 11.13
CA THR A 103 17.88 11.46 12.41
C THR A 103 18.33 10.04 12.71
N SER A 104 19.63 9.88 12.94
CA SER A 104 20.20 8.64 13.44
C SER A 104 20.34 8.76 14.95
N THR A 105 19.94 7.70 15.65
CA THR A 105 20.09 7.55 17.08
C THR A 105 21.07 6.43 17.34
N GLU A 106 22.11 6.70 18.11
CA GLU A 106 23.18 5.74 18.41
C GLU A 106 23.45 5.75 19.91
N ILE A 107 23.61 4.57 20.50
CA ILE A 107 24.00 4.41 21.90
C ILE A 107 25.47 4.08 21.92
N VAL A 108 26.24 4.89 22.63
CA VAL A 108 27.69 4.78 22.73
C VAL A 108 28.08 4.49 24.17
N ASP A 109 29.01 3.57 24.36
CA ASP A 109 29.52 3.10 25.65
C ASP A 109 30.92 3.61 25.99
N SER A 110 31.59 4.26 25.03
CA SER A 110 32.97 4.74 25.16
C SER A 110 33.09 6.23 24.85
N TYR A 111 33.94 6.89 25.64
CA TYR A 111 34.24 8.31 25.45
C TYR A 111 34.88 8.61 24.08
N GLU A 112 35.68 7.67 23.55
CA GLU A 112 36.31 7.81 22.25
C GLU A 112 35.29 7.84 21.11
N ALA A 113 34.37 6.87 21.06
CA ALA A 113 33.33 6.84 20.03
C ALA A 113 32.39 8.06 20.16
N TRP A 114 32.13 8.52 21.38
CA TRP A 114 31.37 9.75 21.62
C TRP A 114 32.06 10.99 21.03
N LEU A 115 33.35 11.17 21.33
CA LEU A 115 34.15 12.27 20.77
C LEU A 115 34.27 12.20 19.25
N GLN A 116 34.46 11.00 18.68
CA GLN A 116 34.54 10.82 17.23
C GLN A 116 33.26 11.32 16.54
N ARG A 117 32.07 11.02 17.08
CA ARG A 117 30.80 11.51 16.51
C ARG A 117 30.58 13.01 16.67
N LEU A 118 31.06 13.60 17.78
CA LEU A 118 30.97 15.04 17.99
C LEU A 118 31.91 15.85 17.10
N THR A 119 33.06 15.27 16.75
CA THR A 119 34.09 15.93 15.94
C THR A 119 33.96 15.65 14.45
N ASP A 120 33.09 14.72 14.05
CA ASP A 120 32.85 14.40 12.65
C ASP A 120 32.21 15.59 11.89
N PRO A 121 32.91 16.20 10.91
CA PRO A 121 32.39 17.33 10.17
C PRO A 121 31.23 16.97 9.22
N SER A 122 31.08 15.69 8.87
CA SER A 122 30.02 15.17 7.99
C SER A 122 28.66 15.08 8.68
N ILE A 123 28.65 15.22 10.01
CA ILE A 123 27.48 15.05 10.85
C ILE A 123 27.07 16.40 11.47
N LYS A 124 25.76 16.64 11.55
CA LYS A 124 25.14 17.71 12.32
C LYS A 124 24.58 17.10 13.60
N PHE A 125 25.27 17.35 14.71
CA PHE A 125 24.85 16.93 16.03
C PHE A 125 23.53 17.61 16.45
N LYS A 126 22.65 16.87 17.14
CA LYS A 126 21.39 17.40 17.66
C LYS A 126 21.32 17.38 19.19
N SER A 127 21.52 16.21 19.79
CA SER A 127 21.37 16.03 21.24
C SER A 127 22.24 14.88 21.74
N CYS A 128 22.55 14.98 23.03
CA CYS A 128 23.34 14.03 23.80
C CYS A 128 22.61 13.80 25.12
N GLU A 129 22.19 12.58 25.40
CA GLU A 129 21.51 12.26 26.65
C GLU A 129 22.14 11.02 27.30
N PRO A 130 22.48 11.06 28.61
CA PRO A 130 22.97 9.87 29.31
C PRO A 130 21.84 8.84 29.42
N VAL A 131 22.17 7.59 29.11
CA VAL A 131 21.27 6.44 29.28
C VAL A 131 21.87 5.53 30.35
N GLY A 132 21.35 5.67 31.57
CA GLY A 132 21.93 5.00 32.74
C GLY A 132 23.29 5.60 33.12
N GLU A 133 24.18 4.77 33.68
CA GLU A 133 25.46 5.24 34.23
C GLU A 133 26.63 5.18 33.23
N SER A 134 26.54 4.36 32.20
CA SER A 134 27.69 4.04 31.32
C SER A 134 27.47 4.32 29.85
N PHE A 135 26.27 4.71 29.43
CA PHE A 135 25.95 4.93 28.02
C PHE A 135 25.53 6.37 27.75
N MET A 136 25.85 6.84 26.55
CA MET A 136 25.38 8.10 25.99
C MET A 136 24.58 7.82 24.73
N MET A 137 23.35 8.33 24.67
CA MET A 137 22.54 8.34 23.47
C MET A 137 22.80 9.63 22.70
N LEU A 138 23.18 9.48 21.44
CA LEU A 138 23.46 10.56 20.52
C LEU A 138 22.40 10.60 19.44
N GLU A 139 21.85 11.78 19.20
CA GLU A 139 21.06 12.05 18.02
C GLU A 139 21.81 12.97 17.08
N TYR A 140 21.86 12.58 15.82
CA TYR A 140 22.52 13.38 14.81
C TYR A 140 21.88 13.20 13.43
N LYS A 141 22.18 14.13 12.53
CA LYS A 141 21.77 14.07 11.13
C LYS A 141 22.99 14.18 10.22
N PRO A 142 22.97 13.60 9.01
CA PRO A 142 23.96 13.94 8.01
C PRO A 142 23.89 15.44 7.67
N ARG A 143 25.03 16.08 7.45
CA ARG A 143 25.12 17.49 7.07
C ARG A 143 24.94 17.61 5.55
N PHE A 144 23.97 18.41 5.12
CA PHE A 144 23.68 18.63 3.69
C PHE A 144 24.84 19.38 2.99
N GLY A 145 25.22 18.94 1.79
CA GLY A 145 26.23 19.60 0.93
C GLY A 145 27.69 19.19 1.17
N GLY A 146 27.97 18.15 1.97
CA GLY A 146 29.31 17.58 2.12
C GLY A 146 29.62 16.50 1.07
N ALA A 147 30.91 16.25 0.79
CA ALA A 147 31.38 15.24 -0.18
C ALA A 147 30.93 13.78 0.11
N SER A 148 30.32 13.51 1.27
CA SER A 148 29.76 12.21 1.64
C SER A 148 28.25 12.10 1.38
N GLU A 149 27.70 12.95 0.52
CA GLU A 149 26.30 12.93 0.10
C GLU A 149 25.96 11.59 -0.55
N ARG A 150 25.55 10.62 0.26
CA ARG A 150 24.91 9.42 -0.24
C ARG A 150 23.45 9.76 -0.43
N ALA A 151 23.09 10.31 -1.59
CA ALA A 151 21.72 10.24 -2.07
C ALA A 151 21.21 8.82 -1.79
N PHE A 152 20.03 8.71 -1.17
CA PHE A 152 19.50 7.39 -0.82
C PHE A 152 19.41 6.56 -2.10
N LYS A 153 20.23 5.50 -2.21
CA LYS A 153 20.49 4.79 -3.48
C LYS A 153 19.23 4.23 -4.16
N TYR A 154 18.16 4.07 -3.38
CA TYR A 154 16.89 3.48 -3.81
C TYR A 154 15.72 4.48 -3.75
N ALA A 155 15.98 5.78 -3.56
CA ALA A 155 14.92 6.80 -3.59
C ALA A 155 14.67 7.22 -5.04
N ASN A 156 13.40 7.23 -5.44
CA ASN A 156 12.95 7.76 -6.72
C ASN A 156 11.68 8.57 -6.48
N VAL A 157 11.87 9.81 -6.04
CA VAL A 157 10.78 10.73 -5.69
C VAL A 157 9.78 10.90 -6.86
N PRO A 158 10.21 11.04 -8.13
CA PRO A 158 9.27 11.05 -9.26
C PRO A 158 8.32 9.85 -9.31
N ILE A 159 8.81 8.61 -9.19
CA ILE A 159 7.95 7.41 -9.13
C ILE A 159 6.97 7.49 -7.95
N GLY A 160 7.45 7.95 -6.80
CA GLY A 160 6.64 8.22 -5.63
C GLY A 160 5.50 9.22 -5.88
N VAL A 161 5.79 10.34 -6.53
CA VAL A 161 4.80 11.38 -6.88
C VAL A 161 3.77 10.84 -7.87
N PHE A 162 4.18 10.13 -8.91
CA PHE A 162 3.24 9.54 -9.88
C PHE A 162 2.33 8.51 -9.21
N THR A 163 2.87 7.63 -8.37
CA THR A 163 2.05 6.60 -7.72
C THR A 163 1.11 7.16 -6.66
N THR A 164 1.55 8.18 -5.90
CA THR A 164 0.70 8.85 -4.91
C THR A 164 -0.37 9.74 -5.53
N SER A 165 -0.12 10.35 -6.70
CA SER A 165 -1.12 11.18 -7.41
C SER A 165 -2.14 10.35 -8.18
N HIS A 166 -1.77 9.18 -8.70
CA HIS A 166 -2.70 8.33 -9.46
C HIS A 166 -3.73 7.62 -8.57
N ALA A 167 -3.42 7.31 -7.32
CA ALA A 167 -4.36 6.66 -6.41
C ALA A 167 -5.62 7.51 -6.11
N PRO A 168 -5.51 8.82 -5.78
CA PRO A 168 -6.66 9.72 -5.72
C PRO A 168 -7.43 9.83 -7.03
N LEU A 169 -6.77 9.85 -8.19
CA LEU A 169 -7.46 9.92 -9.48
C LEU A 169 -8.41 8.73 -9.69
N ARG A 170 -7.95 7.51 -9.36
CA ARG A 170 -8.81 6.31 -9.38
C ARG A 170 -9.97 6.37 -8.41
N LEU A 171 -9.77 6.99 -7.26
CA LEU A 171 -10.85 7.26 -6.32
C LEU A 171 -11.86 8.22 -6.94
N TYR A 172 -11.41 9.35 -7.51
CA TYR A 172 -12.29 10.33 -8.14
C TYR A 172 -13.07 9.76 -9.32
N GLU A 173 -12.45 8.91 -10.17
CA GLU A 173 -13.16 8.19 -11.24
C GLU A 173 -14.36 7.39 -10.71
N ALA A 174 -14.22 6.72 -9.58
CA ALA A 174 -15.34 5.98 -8.96
C ALA A 174 -16.39 6.90 -8.33
N LEU A 175 -15.96 8.03 -7.76
CA LEU A 175 -16.86 9.01 -7.14
C LEU A 175 -17.70 9.77 -8.17
N GLU A 176 -17.15 10.06 -9.35
CA GLU A 176 -17.88 10.71 -10.44
C GLU A 176 -19.09 9.88 -10.88
N GLY A 177 -18.95 8.54 -10.92
CA GLY A 177 -20.07 7.66 -11.28
C GLY A 177 -21.15 7.53 -10.22
N LEU A 178 -20.81 7.70 -8.94
CA LEU A 178 -21.73 7.54 -7.80
C LEU A 178 -22.59 8.79 -7.54
N GLY A 179 -22.13 9.97 -7.94
CA GLY A 179 -22.78 11.26 -7.67
C GLY A 179 -22.58 11.74 -6.22
N PRO A 180 -22.63 13.07 -5.96
CA PRO A 180 -22.18 13.67 -4.70
C PRO A 180 -23.00 13.28 -3.46
N GLU A 181 -24.26 12.91 -3.62
CA GLU A 181 -25.17 12.59 -2.51
C GLU A 181 -25.09 11.12 -2.06
N SER A 182 -24.41 10.28 -2.84
CA SER A 182 -24.47 8.83 -2.68
C SER A 182 -23.30 8.26 -1.87
N PHE A 183 -22.27 9.05 -1.55
CA PHE A 183 -21.04 8.54 -0.95
C PHE A 183 -20.52 9.36 0.24
N THR A 184 -19.70 8.71 1.07
CA THR A 184 -18.86 9.36 2.06
C THR A 184 -17.41 8.90 1.88
N PRO A 185 -16.48 9.80 1.53
CA PRO A 185 -15.10 9.43 1.33
C PRO A 185 -14.40 9.21 2.68
N ILE A 186 -13.81 8.03 2.86
CA ILE A 186 -12.89 7.67 3.95
C ILE A 186 -11.47 7.76 3.36
N PRO A 187 -10.42 8.13 4.14
CA PRO A 187 -9.08 8.47 3.66
C PRO A 187 -8.63 7.68 2.42
N ILE A 188 -8.47 8.41 1.31
CA ILE A 188 -7.82 8.16 0.02
C ILE A 188 -7.99 6.78 -0.66
N ARG A 189 -8.67 5.79 -0.07
CA ARG A 189 -8.69 4.39 -0.55
C ARG A 189 -9.97 3.63 -0.27
N LYS A 190 -10.93 4.22 0.44
CA LYS A 190 -12.18 3.57 0.84
C LYS A 190 -13.36 4.47 0.49
N VAL A 191 -14.38 3.89 -0.14
CA VAL A 191 -15.64 4.59 -0.43
C VAL A 191 -16.76 3.82 0.22
N VAL A 192 -17.54 4.51 1.04
CA VAL A 192 -18.84 4.02 1.50
C VAL A 192 -19.88 4.70 0.64
N TYR A 193 -20.76 3.93 0.00
CA TYR A 193 -21.84 4.50 -0.77
C TYR A 193 -23.15 3.74 -0.59
N ARG A 194 -24.24 4.40 -0.95
CA ARG A 194 -25.57 3.83 -1.06
C ARG A 194 -25.82 3.50 -2.53
N CYS A 195 -26.28 2.29 -2.81
CA CYS A 195 -26.66 1.86 -4.16
C CYS A 195 -28.12 1.40 -4.17
N SER A 196 -28.94 2.06 -4.99
CA SER A 196 -30.28 1.57 -5.33
C SER A 196 -30.22 0.64 -6.55
N PRO A 197 -31.16 -0.30 -6.71
CA PRO A 197 -31.20 -1.17 -7.89
C PRO A 197 -31.28 -0.35 -9.19
N GLY A 198 -30.30 -0.50 -10.08
CA GLY A 198 -30.22 0.22 -11.36
C GLY A 198 -29.36 1.48 -11.35
N GLU A 199 -28.82 1.89 -10.20
CA GLU A 199 -27.80 2.94 -10.11
C GLU A 199 -26.41 2.40 -10.49
N TYR A 200 -25.49 3.32 -10.77
CA TYR A 200 -24.11 2.97 -11.08
C TYR A 200 -23.43 2.29 -9.89
N GLU A 201 -22.88 1.11 -10.14
CA GLU A 201 -22.02 0.41 -9.19
C GLU A 201 -20.59 0.37 -9.74
N PRO A 202 -19.57 0.82 -8.97
CA PRO A 202 -18.18 0.70 -9.36
C PRO A 202 -17.83 -0.75 -9.72
N PRO A 203 -17.11 -0.99 -10.83
CA PRO A 203 -16.77 -2.34 -11.26
C PRO A 203 -15.86 -3.00 -10.22
N GLY A 204 -16.41 -3.99 -9.53
CA GLY A 204 -15.68 -4.81 -8.56
C GLY A 204 -14.79 -5.87 -9.23
N GLY A 205 -13.90 -6.45 -8.44
CA GLY A 205 -13.21 -7.67 -8.82
C GLY A 205 -12.07 -8.09 -7.90
N SER A 206 -11.49 -9.26 -8.21
CA SER A 206 -10.44 -9.90 -7.42
C SER A 206 -9.02 -9.59 -7.91
N SER A 207 -8.90 -8.88 -9.04
CA SER A 207 -7.61 -8.57 -9.66
C SER A 207 -7.00 -7.26 -9.16
N LEU A 208 -5.73 -7.07 -9.49
CA LEU A 208 -4.99 -5.84 -9.20
C LEU A 208 -5.70 -4.63 -9.83
N GLY A 209 -5.87 -3.54 -9.08
CA GLY A 209 -6.48 -2.30 -9.59
C GLY A 209 -7.99 -2.21 -9.36
N GLN A 210 -8.65 -3.33 -9.09
CA GLN A 210 -10.12 -3.39 -8.98
C GLN A 210 -10.61 -3.08 -7.57
N TRP A 211 -11.86 -2.63 -7.49
CA TRP A 211 -12.56 -2.42 -6.23
C TRP A 211 -12.92 -3.77 -5.60
N THR A 212 -12.61 -3.96 -4.32
CA THR A 212 -12.97 -5.18 -3.59
C THR A 212 -14.03 -4.85 -2.56
N ASP A 213 -15.09 -5.65 -2.49
CA ASP A 213 -16.09 -5.54 -1.43
C ASP A 213 -15.49 -6.01 -0.10
N GLU A 214 -15.54 -5.14 0.93
CA GLU A 214 -15.08 -5.45 2.29
C GLU A 214 -16.21 -5.95 3.21
N VAL A 215 -17.47 -5.92 2.76
CA VAL A 215 -18.58 -6.47 3.53
C VAL A 215 -18.44 -8.00 3.60
N PRO A 216 -18.55 -8.62 4.80
CA PRO A 216 -18.52 -10.07 4.91
C PRO A 216 -19.60 -10.73 4.04
N ALA A 217 -19.26 -11.85 3.40
CA ALA A 217 -20.18 -12.54 2.50
C ALA A 217 -21.52 -12.86 3.20
N GLY A 218 -22.63 -12.43 2.59
CA GLY A 218 -23.98 -12.60 3.12
C GLY A 218 -24.43 -11.53 4.12
N CYS A 219 -23.53 -10.71 4.64
CA CYS A 219 -23.89 -9.59 5.50
C CYS A 219 -24.31 -8.36 4.67
N ARG A 220 -25.16 -7.51 5.26
CA ARG A 220 -25.45 -6.17 4.73
C ARG A 220 -25.10 -5.10 5.75
N MET A 221 -24.60 -3.96 5.30
CA MET A 221 -24.36 -2.82 6.17
C MET A 221 -25.68 -2.11 6.47
N VAL A 222 -26.02 -1.95 7.75
CA VAL A 222 -27.28 -1.30 8.17
C VAL A 222 -27.05 0.16 8.52
N GLN A 223 -25.92 0.46 9.15
CA GLN A 223 -25.63 1.80 9.62
C GLN A 223 -24.14 2.10 9.50
N PHE A 224 -23.84 3.31 9.07
CA PHE A 224 -22.51 3.88 8.97
C PHE A 224 -22.51 5.24 9.64
N THR A 225 -21.56 5.46 10.56
CA THR A 225 -21.35 6.76 11.21
C THR A 225 -19.86 7.09 11.15
N THR A 226 -19.54 8.34 10.82
CA THR A 226 -18.16 8.86 10.84
C THR A 226 -18.10 10.12 11.69
N GLY A 227 -17.14 10.17 12.63
CA GLY A 227 -16.84 11.37 13.41
C GLY A 227 -15.64 12.15 12.87
N ALA A 228 -14.76 11.46 12.14
CA ALA A 228 -13.60 12.01 11.46
C ALA A 228 -13.13 11.00 10.39
N PRO A 229 -12.30 11.40 9.43
CA PRO A 229 -11.82 10.49 8.38
C PRO A 229 -11.21 9.18 8.91
N SER A 230 -10.53 9.20 10.05
CA SER A 230 -9.96 8.00 10.70
C SER A 230 -10.80 7.40 11.82
N SER A 231 -12.03 7.89 12.03
CA SER A 231 -12.93 7.48 13.13
C SER A 231 -14.31 7.15 12.58
N THR A 232 -14.52 5.87 12.27
CA THR A 232 -15.74 5.35 11.64
C THR A 232 -16.28 4.14 12.39
N ALA A 233 -17.61 4.08 12.53
CA ALA A 233 -18.33 2.93 13.07
C ALA A 233 -19.26 2.34 12.01
N MET A 234 -19.26 1.01 11.90
CA MET A 234 -20.02 0.26 10.90
C MET A 234 -20.80 -0.86 11.57
N TRP A 235 -22.07 -0.99 11.23
CA TRP A 235 -22.95 -2.02 11.76
C TRP A 235 -23.41 -2.95 10.65
N TRP A 236 -23.19 -4.24 10.84
CA TRP A 236 -23.56 -5.29 9.90
C TRP A 236 -24.75 -6.07 10.43
N ARG A 237 -25.63 -6.51 9.54
CA ARG A 237 -26.65 -7.51 9.84
C ARG A 237 -26.37 -8.73 8.98
N SER A 238 -26.17 -9.87 9.64
CA SER A 238 -26.15 -11.20 9.01
C SER A 238 -27.54 -11.52 8.41
N PRO A 239 -27.63 -12.44 7.45
CA PRO A 239 -28.90 -12.87 6.86
C PRO A 239 -29.97 -13.24 7.90
#